data_AF-A0A2V8QZ23-F1
#
_entry.id   AF-A0A2V8QZ23-F1
#
_cell.length_a   1.000
_cell.length_b   1.000
_cell.length_c   1.000
_cell.angle_alpha   90.00
_cell.angle_beta   90.00
_cell.angle_gamma   90.00
#
_symmetry.space_group_name_H-M   'P 1'
#
loop_
_entity.id
_entity.type
_entity.pdbx_description
1 polymer ?
#
loop_
_entity_poly.entity_id
_entity_poly.type
_entity_poly.pdbx_seq_one_letter_code
_entity_poly.pdbx_strand_id
1 'polypeptide(L)'
;FVNTGAIEAAHTEGELAGVLAHEIAHVALRHGTNQASKAYVAKTGLNILDALTGGRRTRLGQTAHSYARTLFLRFNREAEEQADLEGARLMAAAGYDPRDMASFFETLEERGGERTPEAQDDHPDPASRVALIEETLPALRLSRAPVHDTEEFREYGLRIAD
;
A
#
# COMPACT_ATOMS: atom_id res chain seq x y z
N PHE A 1 -0.57 4.11 -9.67
CA PHE A 1 -1.25 3.49 -10.84
C PHE A 1 -2.35 2.61 -10.27
N VAL A 2 -3.48 2.47 -10.96
CA VAL A 2 -4.54 1.55 -10.53
C VAL A 2 -4.43 0.29 -11.37
N ASN A 3 -4.25 -0.87 -10.74
CA ASN A 3 -4.22 -2.15 -11.44
C ASN A 3 -5.65 -2.63 -11.67
N THR A 4 -5.97 -3.11 -12.87
CA THR A 4 -7.27 -3.74 -13.18
C THR A 4 -7.61 -4.85 -12.19
N GLY A 5 -6.62 -5.60 -11.70
CA GLY A 5 -6.82 -6.61 -10.67
C GLY A 5 -7.32 -6.06 -9.33
N ALA A 6 -7.00 -4.81 -8.97
CA ALA A 6 -7.56 -4.18 -7.76
C ALA A 6 -9.03 -3.78 -7.97
N ILE A 7 -9.38 -3.35 -9.18
CA ILE A 7 -10.75 -3.00 -9.57
C ILE A 7 -11.62 -4.26 -9.61
N GLU A 8 -11.11 -5.36 -10.17
CA GLU A 8 -11.79 -6.66 -10.20
C GLU A 8 -11.89 -7.30 -8.81
N ALA A 9 -10.93 -7.02 -7.93
CA ALA A 9 -10.89 -7.53 -6.56
C ALA A 9 -11.99 -6.93 -5.67
N ALA A 10 -12.24 -5.63 -5.78
CA ALA A 10 -13.17 -4.94 -4.90
C ALA A 10 -14.62 -5.42 -5.06
N HIS A 11 -15.29 -5.69 -3.94
CA HIS A 11 -16.71 -6.06 -3.91
C HIS A 11 -17.63 -4.85 -3.90
N THR A 12 -17.14 -3.70 -3.43
CA THR A 12 -17.90 -2.45 -3.32
C THR A 12 -17.06 -1.25 -3.77
N GLU A 13 -17.72 -0.15 -4.11
CA GLU A 13 -17.01 1.09 -4.45
C GLU A 13 -16.13 1.60 -3.31
N GLY A 14 -16.60 1.47 -2.06
CA GLY A 14 -15.89 1.90 -0.86
C GLY A 14 -14.57 1.15 -0.66
N GLU A 15 -14.55 -0.15 -0.98
CA GLU A 15 -13.33 -0.95 -0.96
C GLU A 15 -12.32 -0.45 -1.99
N LEU A 16 -12.75 -0.22 -3.24
CA LEU A 16 -11.89 0.35 -4.28
C LEU A 16 -11.40 1.76 -3.88
N ALA A 17 -12.28 2.60 -3.36
CA ALA A 17 -11.96 3.93 -2.87
C ALA A 17 -10.91 3.86 -1.75
N GLY A 18 -11.02 2.88 -0.85
CA GLY A 18 -10.05 2.63 0.22
C GLY A 18 -8.63 2.37 -0.30
N VAL A 19 -8.49 1.49 -1.30
CA VAL A 19 -7.20 1.22 -1.95
C VAL A 19 -6.63 2.47 -2.60
N LEU A 20 -7.48 3.20 -3.32
CA LEU A 20 -7.04 4.43 -3.99
C LEU A 20 -6.61 5.49 -2.97
N ALA A 21 -7.32 5.62 -1.86
CA ALA A 21 -6.97 6.54 -0.78
C ALA A 21 -5.61 6.19 -0.17
N HIS A 22 -5.33 4.90 0.07
CA HIS A 22 -4.04 4.41 0.53
C HIS A 22 -2.90 4.74 -0.45
N GLU A 23 -3.09 4.46 -1.74
CA GLU A 23 -2.09 4.79 -2.78
C GLU A 23 -1.86 6.29 -2.93
N ILE A 24 -2.92 7.10 -2.83
CA ILE A 24 -2.83 8.57 -2.83
C ILE A 24 -2.05 9.04 -1.61
N ALA A 25 -2.25 8.42 -0.43
CA ALA A 25 -1.51 8.76 0.78
C ALA A 25 0.00 8.50 0.63
N HIS A 26 0.42 7.38 0.02
CA HIS A 26 1.85 7.15 -0.28
C HIS A 26 2.46 8.24 -1.15
N VAL A 27 1.70 8.74 -2.13
CA VAL A 27 2.14 9.84 -3.01
C VAL A 27 2.21 11.15 -2.23
N ALA A 28 1.16 11.49 -1.47
CA ALA A 28 1.07 12.72 -0.70
C ALA A 28 2.19 12.81 0.35
N LEU A 29 2.50 11.70 1.02
CA LEU A 29 3.56 11.58 2.02
C LEU A 29 4.93 11.31 1.41
N ARG A 30 5.03 11.26 0.07
CA ARG A 30 6.28 11.14 -0.68
C ARG A 30 7.07 9.86 -0.37
N HIS A 31 6.43 8.80 0.09
CA HIS A 31 7.06 7.54 0.50
C HIS A 31 7.95 6.96 -0.60
N GLY A 32 7.48 6.93 -1.85
CA GLY A 32 8.26 6.44 -3.00
C GLY A 32 9.54 7.25 -3.24
N THR A 33 9.49 8.58 -3.14
CA THR A 33 10.69 9.41 -3.33
C THR A 33 11.66 9.32 -2.15
N ASN A 34 11.16 9.16 -0.92
CA ASN A 34 11.97 8.93 0.27
C ASN A 34 12.73 7.61 0.15
N GLN A 35 12.02 6.55 -0.25
CA GLN A 35 12.61 5.23 -0.50
C GLN A 35 13.66 5.25 -1.61
N ALA A 36 13.36 5.89 -2.74
CA ALA A 36 14.32 6.05 -3.83
C ALA A 36 15.59 6.81 -3.38
N SER A 37 15.43 7.83 -2.54
CA SER A 37 16.55 8.59 -1.98
C SER A 37 17.41 7.74 -1.04
N LYS A 38 16.79 6.96 -0.15
CA LYS A 38 17.50 6.00 0.73
C LYS A 38 18.29 4.98 -0.08
N ALA A 39 17.68 4.41 -1.12
CA ALA A 39 18.32 3.46 -2.02
C ALA A 39 19.51 4.08 -2.78
N TYR A 40 19.36 5.32 -3.25
CA TYR A 40 20.45 6.05 -3.90
C TYR A 40 21.64 6.29 -2.97
N VAL A 41 21.39 6.74 -1.74
CA VAL A 41 22.44 6.95 -0.73
C VAL A 41 23.16 5.64 -0.39
N ALA A 42 22.41 4.56 -0.19
CA ALA A 42 22.98 3.23 0.08
C ALA A 42 23.87 2.75 -1.08
N LYS A 43 23.40 2.89 -2.33
CA LYS A 43 24.18 2.57 -3.53
C LYS A 43 25.48 3.36 -3.62
N THR A 44 25.42 4.67 -3.37
CA THR A 44 26.61 5.54 -3.37
C THR A 44 27.61 5.13 -2.28
N GLY A 45 27.13 4.85 -1.06
CA GLY A 45 27.99 4.38 0.04
C GLY A 45 28.69 3.06 -0.29
N LEU A 46 27.98 2.10 -0.88
CA LEU A 46 28.56 0.83 -1.33
C LEU A 46 29.63 1.02 -2.40
N ASN A 47 29.41 1.93 -3.36
CA ASN A 47 30.39 2.24 -4.41
C ASN A 47 31.68 2.84 -3.83
N ILE A 48 31.57 3.75 -2.84
CA ILE A 48 32.73 4.32 -2.14
C ILE A 48 33.52 3.22 -1.42
N LEU A 49 32.84 2.33 -0.70
CA LEU A 49 33.48 1.22 -0.01
C LEU A 49 34.17 0.24 -0.96
N ASP A 50 33.58 -0.04 -2.12
CA ASP A 50 34.18 -0.91 -3.14
C ASP A 50 35.44 -0.27 -3.75
N ALA A 51 35.43 1.04 -3.99
CA ALA A 51 36.60 1.80 -4.44
C ALA A 51 37.75 1.74 -3.42
N LEU A 52 37.46 1.87 -2.13
CA LEU A 52 38.46 1.82 -1.05
C LEU A 52 39.06 0.41 -0.85
N THR A 53 38.32 -0.64 -1.22
CA THR A 53 38.75 -2.05 -1.05
C THR A 53 39.33 -2.66 -2.33
N GLY A 54 39.52 -1.85 -3.39
CA GLY A 54 40.15 -2.25 -4.64
C GLY A 54 39.29 -3.18 -5.50
N GLY A 55 37.96 -3.05 -5.45
CA GLY A 55 37.04 -3.82 -6.30
C GLY A 55 36.96 -5.31 -5.97
N ARG A 56 37.42 -5.74 -4.78
CA ARG A 56 37.44 -7.15 -4.36
C ARG A 56 36.04 -7.71 -4.03
N ARG A 57 34.98 -6.89 -4.05
CA ARG A 57 33.60 -7.28 -3.70
C ARG A 57 32.65 -7.38 -4.90
N THR A 58 33.16 -7.63 -6.11
CA THR A 58 32.39 -7.73 -7.36
C THR A 58 31.26 -8.76 -7.37
N ARG A 59 31.26 -9.76 -6.48
CA ARG A 59 30.09 -10.66 -6.26
C ARG A 59 29.07 -10.13 -5.25
N LEU A 60 29.52 -9.42 -4.21
CA LEU A 60 28.62 -8.80 -3.22
C LEU A 60 27.87 -7.60 -3.81
N GLY A 61 28.51 -6.84 -4.72
CA GLY A 61 27.90 -5.69 -5.38
C GLY A 61 26.72 -6.04 -6.29
N GLN A 62 26.77 -7.19 -6.99
CA GLN A 62 25.66 -7.65 -7.84
C GLN A 62 24.46 -8.14 -7.01
N THR A 63 24.71 -8.88 -5.92
CA THR A 63 23.65 -9.29 -4.98
C THR A 63 23.06 -8.09 -4.22
N ALA A 64 23.87 -7.10 -3.85
CA ALA A 64 23.37 -5.87 -3.24
C ALA A 64 22.48 -5.07 -4.21
N HIS A 65 22.76 -5.13 -5.52
CA HIS A 65 21.96 -4.44 -6.54
C HIS A 65 20.58 -5.07 -6.74
N SER A 66 20.47 -6.40 -6.68
CA SER A 66 19.18 -7.10 -6.71
C SER A 66 18.38 -6.87 -5.43
N TYR A 67 19.02 -6.90 -4.26
CA TYR A 67 18.38 -6.55 -2.98
C TYR A 67 17.86 -5.12 -2.93
N ALA A 68 18.63 -4.15 -3.45
CA ALA A 68 18.19 -2.77 -3.56
C ALA A 68 16.94 -2.65 -4.43
N ARG A 69 16.81 -3.46 -5.49
CA ARG A 69 15.64 -3.53 -6.39
C ARG A 69 14.39 -4.02 -5.67
N THR A 70 14.51 -5.06 -4.84
CA THR A 70 13.39 -5.52 -3.99
C THR A 70 13.00 -4.45 -2.97
N LEU A 71 13.98 -3.75 -2.37
CA LEU A 71 13.72 -2.62 -1.48
C LEU A 71 13.05 -1.41 -2.17
N PHE A 72 12.94 -1.33 -3.50
CA PHE A 72 12.19 -0.25 -4.16
C PHE A 72 10.67 -0.48 -4.16
N LEU A 73 10.22 -1.73 -3.95
CA LEU A 73 8.80 -2.09 -3.97
C LEU A 73 8.20 -2.28 -2.57
N ARG A 74 9.02 -2.16 -1.51
CA ARG A 74 8.64 -2.52 -0.14
C ARG A 74 8.69 -1.33 0.79
N PHE A 75 7.57 -0.67 1.03
CA PHE A 75 7.54 0.36 2.07
C PHE A 75 7.80 -0.27 3.44
N ASN A 76 8.39 0.51 4.36
CA ASN A 76 8.55 0.00 5.73
C ASN A 76 7.20 0.07 6.45
N ARG A 77 7.03 -0.73 7.51
CA ARG A 77 5.81 -0.76 8.33
C ARG A 77 5.30 0.63 8.75
N GLU A 78 6.23 1.54 9.06
CA GLU A 78 5.90 2.93 9.41
C GLU A 78 5.23 3.69 8.24
N ALA A 79 5.70 3.52 7.01
CA ALA A 79 5.11 4.16 5.84
C ALA A 79 3.74 3.57 5.47
N GLU A 80 3.54 2.26 5.64
CA GLU A 80 2.22 1.62 5.50
C GLU A 80 1.23 2.17 6.55
N GLU A 81 1.65 2.24 7.82
CA GLU A 81 0.83 2.79 8.90
C GLU A 81 0.47 4.26 8.66
N GLN A 82 1.43 5.08 8.21
CA GLN A 82 1.17 6.46 7.84
C GLN A 82 0.19 6.58 6.65
N ALA A 83 0.30 5.69 5.66
CA ALA A 83 -0.59 5.66 4.52
C ALA A 83 -2.01 5.23 4.89
N ASP A 84 -2.17 4.28 5.82
CA ASP A 84 -3.48 3.90 6.36
C ASP A 84 -4.16 5.03 7.12
N LEU A 85 -3.42 5.69 8.01
CA LEU A 85 -3.94 6.79 8.81
C LEU A 85 -4.38 7.96 7.93
N GLU A 86 -3.57 8.31 6.93
CA GLU A 86 -3.90 9.39 6.01
C GLU A 86 -4.97 8.97 4.99
N GLY A 87 -4.94 7.73 4.51
CA GLY A 87 -5.99 7.14 3.67
C GLY A 87 -7.35 7.16 4.36
N ALA A 88 -7.41 6.83 5.65
CA ALA A 88 -8.64 6.89 6.44
C ALA A 88 -9.20 8.31 6.55
N ARG A 89 -8.32 9.31 6.69
CA ARG A 89 -8.72 10.73 6.66
C ARG A 89 -9.26 11.13 5.30
N LEU A 90 -8.60 10.71 4.22
CA LEU A 90 -9.04 10.98 2.85
C LEU A 90 -10.41 10.36 2.56
N MET A 91 -10.62 9.11 2.96
CA MET A 91 -11.92 8.41 2.86
C MET A 91 -13.03 9.18 3.57
N ALA A 92 -12.81 9.51 4.85
CA ALA A 92 -13.79 10.27 5.63
C ALA A 92 -14.08 11.65 5.02
N ALA A 93 -13.05 12.35 4.53
CA ALA A 93 -13.20 13.66 3.90
C ALA A 93 -13.93 13.58 2.54
N ALA A 94 -13.76 12.49 1.81
CA ALA A 94 -14.45 12.21 0.55
C ALA A 94 -15.89 11.70 0.74
N GLY A 95 -16.29 11.36 1.98
CA GLY A 95 -17.63 10.89 2.32
C GLY A 95 -17.80 9.38 2.30
N TYR A 96 -16.73 8.61 2.17
CA TYR A 96 -16.73 7.15 2.31
C TYR A 96 -16.53 6.73 3.78
N ASP A 97 -16.84 5.47 4.11
CA ASP A 97 -16.51 4.90 5.42
C ASP A 97 -15.05 4.41 5.40
N PRO A 98 -14.15 4.93 6.25
CA PRO A 98 -12.78 4.43 6.34
C PRO A 98 -12.66 2.93 6.64
N ARG A 99 -13.71 2.29 7.18
CA ARG A 99 -13.75 0.84 7.41
C ARG A 99 -13.72 0.03 6.11
N ASP A 100 -14.21 0.58 5.00
CA ASP A 100 -14.23 -0.13 3.71
C ASP A 100 -12.81 -0.39 3.17
N MET A 101 -11.85 0.47 3.54
CA MET A 101 -10.43 0.23 3.27
C MET A 101 -9.92 -1.02 3.97
N ALA A 102 -10.42 -1.31 5.18
CA ALA A 102 -10.08 -2.53 5.90
C ALA A 102 -10.71 -3.77 5.25
N SER A 103 -11.98 -3.66 4.83
CA SER A 103 -12.71 -4.72 4.12
C SER A 103 -12.06 -5.14 2.80
N PHE A 104 -11.40 -4.24 2.09
CA PHE A 104 -10.65 -4.61 0.88
C PHE A 104 -9.48 -5.57 1.19
N PHE A 105 -8.81 -5.40 2.34
CA PHE A 105 -7.70 -6.29 2.71
C PHE A 105 -8.18 -7.70 3.07
N GLU A 106 -9.38 -7.82 3.65
CA GLU A 106 -10.06 -9.11 3.85
C GLU A 106 -10.41 -9.74 2.49
N THR A 107 -10.96 -8.95 1.57
CA THR A 107 -11.27 -9.39 0.20
C THR A 107 -10.02 -9.90 -0.55
N LEU A 108 -8.86 -9.27 -0.35
CA LEU A 108 -7.59 -9.75 -0.90
C LEU A 108 -7.12 -11.07 -0.27
N GLU A 109 -7.35 -11.29 1.02
CA GLU A 109 -7.04 -12.58 1.66
C GLU A 109 -7.87 -13.72 1.09
N GLU A 110 -9.17 -13.48 0.91
CA GLU A 110 -10.09 -14.48 0.36
C GLU A 110 -9.71 -14.88 -1.07
N ARG A 111 -9.22 -13.93 -1.88
CA ARG A 111 -8.81 -14.18 -3.27
C ARG A 111 -7.36 -14.68 -3.42
N GLY A 112 -6.49 -14.39 -2.45
CA GLY A 112 -5.04 -14.55 -2.58
C GLY A 112 -4.48 -15.92 -2.17
N GLY A 113 -5.24 -16.76 -1.44
CA GLY A 113 -4.70 -17.99 -0.85
C GLY A 113 -3.63 -17.72 0.22
N GLU A 114 -2.90 -18.75 0.68
CA GLU A 114 -1.87 -18.60 1.72
C GLU A 114 -0.85 -17.50 1.38
N ARG A 115 -0.75 -16.49 2.26
CA ARG A 115 0.20 -15.40 2.11
C ARG A 115 1.62 -15.89 2.24
N THR A 116 2.44 -15.59 1.25
CA THR A 116 3.88 -15.77 1.38
C THR A 116 4.43 -14.81 2.45
N PRO A 117 5.48 -15.18 3.21
CA PRO A 117 6.11 -14.29 4.18
C PRO A 117 6.49 -12.93 3.56
N GLU A 118 6.87 -12.94 2.29
CA GLU A 118 7.18 -11.74 1.52
C GLU A 118 5.99 -10.79 1.37
N ALA A 119 4.75 -11.29 1.24
CA ALA A 119 3.56 -10.46 1.12
C ALA A 119 3.15 -9.85 2.47
N GLN A 120 3.43 -10.55 3.59
CA GLN A 120 3.15 -10.06 4.95
C GLN A 120 4.11 -8.96 5.40
N ASP A 121 5.35 -8.99 4.91
CA ASP A 121 6.32 -7.93 5.12
C ASP A 121 5.99 -6.66 4.31
N ASP A 122 5.35 -6.84 3.14
CA ASP A 122 5.04 -5.76 2.21
C ASP A 122 3.69 -5.08 2.53
N HIS A 123 2.73 -5.83 3.09
CA HIS A 123 1.49 -5.31 3.66
C HIS A 123 1.17 -5.97 5.01
N PRO A 124 0.97 -5.19 6.09
CA PRO A 124 0.62 -5.74 7.40
C PRO A 124 -0.66 -6.58 7.36
N ASP A 125 -0.75 -7.53 8.29
CA ASP A 125 -1.94 -8.36 8.48
C ASP A 125 -3.23 -7.51 8.61
N PRO A 126 -4.32 -7.83 7.90
CA PRO A 126 -5.58 -7.10 7.88
C PRO A 126 -6.12 -6.85 9.28
N ALA A 127 -5.97 -7.79 10.22
CA ALA A 127 -6.43 -7.59 11.57
C ALA A 127 -5.72 -6.41 12.25
N SER A 128 -4.42 -6.23 11.98
CA SER A 128 -3.67 -5.07 12.48
C SER A 128 -4.10 -3.76 11.80
N ARG A 129 -4.41 -3.81 10.50
CA ARG A 129 -4.91 -2.67 9.71
C ARG A 129 -6.29 -2.21 10.19
N VAL A 130 -7.19 -3.17 10.41
CA VAL A 130 -8.54 -2.95 10.97
C VAL A 130 -8.43 -2.25 12.33
N ALA A 131 -7.61 -2.79 13.24
CA ALA A 131 -7.45 -2.20 14.57
C ALA A 131 -6.94 -0.75 14.51
N LEU A 132 -5.99 -0.45 13.63
CA LEU A 132 -5.45 0.89 13.42
C LEU A 132 -6.52 1.86 12.87
N ILE A 133 -7.30 1.41 11.88
CA ILE A 133 -8.39 2.20 11.31
C ILE A 133 -9.44 2.48 12.39
N GLU A 134 -9.85 1.47 13.15
CA GLU A 134 -10.80 1.59 14.26
C GLU A 134 -10.33 2.59 15.33
N GLU A 135 -9.04 2.55 15.70
CA GLU A 135 -8.44 3.51 16.63
C GLU A 135 -8.51 4.95 16.12
N THR A 136 -8.47 5.14 14.79
CA THR A 136 -8.49 6.46 14.17
C THR A 136 -9.89 7.04 14.07
N LEU A 137 -10.93 6.21 13.97
CA LEU A 137 -12.32 6.63 13.74
C LEU A 137 -12.82 7.74 14.69
N PRO A 138 -12.56 7.72 16.01
CA PRO A 138 -13.02 8.76 16.93
C PRO A 138 -12.47 10.16 16.61
N ALA A 139 -11.33 10.26 15.93
CA ALA A 139 -10.72 11.52 15.53
C ALA A 139 -11.25 12.03 14.18
N LEU A 140 -12.04 11.24 13.46
CA LEU A 140 -12.53 11.57 12.12
C LEU A 140 -13.95 12.13 12.17
N ARG A 141 -14.23 13.08 11.28
CA ARG A 141 -15.60 13.54 11.03
C ARG A 141 -16.23 12.66 9.95
N LEU A 142 -16.95 11.64 10.37
CA LEU A 142 -17.63 10.74 9.45
C LEU A 142 -18.93 11.36 8.89
N SER A 143 -19.25 11.00 7.65
CA SER A 143 -20.58 11.26 7.09
C SER A 143 -21.65 10.55 7.92
N ARG A 144 -22.86 11.13 7.98
CA ARG A 144 -24.02 10.46 8.62
C ARG A 144 -24.55 9.29 7.80
N ALA A 145 -24.25 9.30 6.51
CA ALA A 145 -24.56 8.25 5.55
C ALA A 145 -23.33 8.14 4.64
N PRO A 146 -22.27 7.42 5.07
CA PRO A 146 -21.09 7.24 4.24
C PRO A 146 -21.45 6.41 2.99
N VAL A 147 -20.75 6.70 1.89
CA VAL A 147 -20.82 5.89 0.68
C VAL A 147 -20.04 4.60 0.93
N HIS A 148 -20.68 3.47 0.69
CA HIS A 148 -20.06 2.15 0.68
C HIS A 148 -20.09 1.54 -0.71
N ASP A 149 -21.18 1.74 -1.45
CA ASP A 149 -21.35 1.19 -2.78
C ASP A 149 -22.32 2.06 -3.59
N THR A 150 -22.18 2.03 -4.92
CA THR A 150 -23.05 2.77 -5.83
C THR A 150 -23.61 1.87 -6.92
N GLU A 151 -24.69 2.33 -7.56
CA GLU A 151 -25.27 1.63 -8.70
C GLU A 151 -24.30 1.61 -9.90
N GLU A 152 -23.59 2.71 -10.15
CA GLU A 152 -22.60 2.82 -11.22
C GLU A 152 -21.47 1.78 -11.05
N PHE A 153 -20.97 1.61 -9.83
CA PHE A 153 -19.93 0.61 -9.55
C PHE A 153 -20.43 -0.82 -9.79
N ARG A 154 -21.65 -1.14 -9.37
CA ARG A 154 -22.26 -2.45 -9.62
C ARG A 154 -22.46 -2.74 -11.11
N GLU A 155 -22.94 -1.75 -11.87
CA GLU A 155 -23.08 -1.88 -13.32
C GLU A 155 -21.74 -2.08 -14.02
N TYR A 156 -20.68 -1.42 -13.54
CA TYR A 156 -19.33 -1.60 -14.06
C TYR A 156 -18.81 -3.03 -13.80
N GLY A 157 -19.02 -3.58 -12.61
CA GLY A 157 -18.66 -4.97 -12.29
C GLY A 157 -19.33 -5.99 -13.21
N LEU A 158 -20.62 -5.79 -13.54
CA LEU A 158 -21.34 -6.64 -14.50
C LEU A 158 -20.73 -6.58 -15.90
N ARG A 159 -20.23 -5.42 -16.34
CA ARG A 159 -19.62 -5.25 -17.67
C ARG A 159 -18.24 -5.88 -17.82
N ILE A 160 -17.52 -6.11 -16.73
CA ILE A 160 -16.22 -6.82 -16.75
C ILE A 160 -16.42 -8.34 -16.75
N ALA A 161 -17.53 -8.83 -16.18
CA ALA A 161 -17.83 -10.25 -16.09
C ALA A 161 -18.32 -10.88 -17.41
N ASP A 162 -18.70 -10.05 -18.40
CA ASP A 162 -19.11 -10.44 -19.76
C ASP A 162 -17.94 -10.46 -20.76
#